data_AF-A0A6M0FT67-F1
#
_entry.id   AF-A0A6M0FT67-F1
#
_cell.length_a   1.000
_cell.length_b   1.000
_cell.length_c   1.000
_cell.angle_alpha   90.00
_cell.angle_beta   90.00
_cell.angle_gamma   90.00
#
_symmetry.space_group_name_H-M   'P 1'
#
loop_
_entity.id
_entity.type
_entity.pdbx_description
1 polymer ?
#
loop_
_entity_poly.entity_id
_entity_poly.type
_entity_poly.pdbx_seq_one_letter_code
_entity_poly.pdbx_strand_id
1 'polypeptide(L)'
;MDITAELIKHLQDGDRVYTFNPHNRYLRHSTGKPYWGTIKKTPKNTWVIFDSAIGFKKKAKFETYFFTNDDLDRLRAALLKKQEMLEGESGNT
;
A
#
# COMPACT_ATOMS: atom_id res chain seq x y z
N MET A 1 -17.94 -4.74 -4.73
CA MET A 1 -17.15 -3.55 -5.13
C MET A 1 -15.68 -3.94 -5.03
N ASP A 2 -14.88 -3.76 -6.08
CA ASP A 2 -13.46 -4.12 -6.05
C ASP A 2 -12.66 -2.98 -5.38
N ILE A 3 -12.46 -3.10 -4.07
CA ILE A 3 -11.72 -2.12 -3.24
C ILE A 3 -10.31 -1.85 -3.81
N THR A 4 -9.69 -2.84 -4.44
CA THR A 4 -8.35 -2.73 -5.04
C THR A 4 -8.31 -1.67 -6.14
N ALA A 5 -9.30 -1.71 -7.04
CA ALA A 5 -9.38 -0.78 -8.17
C ALA A 5 -9.71 0.66 -7.71
N GLU A 6 -10.50 0.81 -6.65
CA GLU A 6 -10.76 2.12 -6.03
C GLU A 6 -9.47 2.70 -5.44
N LEU A 7 -8.76 1.91 -4.63
CA LEU A 7 -7.51 2.33 -3.98
C LEU A 7 -6.45 2.79 -4.99
N ILE A 8 -6.28 2.07 -6.10
CA ILE A 8 -5.30 2.40 -7.15
C ILE A 8 -5.47 3.81 -7.72
N LYS A 9 -6.70 4.33 -7.77
CA LYS A 9 -6.98 5.69 -8.27
C LYS A 9 -6.39 6.76 -7.34
N HIS A 10 -6.39 6.49 -6.04
CA HIS A 10 -5.98 7.46 -5.02
C HIS A 10 -4.50 7.35 -4.65
N LEU A 11 -3.88 6.17 -4.82
CA LEU A 11 -2.45 5.98 -4.56
C LEU A 11 -1.57 6.84 -5.46
N GLN A 12 -0.49 7.37 -4.89
CA GLN A 12 0.53 8.20 -5.55
C GLN A 12 1.92 7.55 -5.47
N ASP A 13 2.83 7.97 -6.36
CA ASP A 13 4.24 7.58 -6.28
C ASP A 13 4.82 8.00 -4.92
N GLY A 14 5.50 7.07 -4.26
CA GLY A 14 6.11 7.33 -2.95
C GLY A 14 5.19 7.06 -1.75
N ASP A 15 3.88 6.84 -1.96
CA ASP A 15 2.99 6.46 -0.86
C ASP A 15 3.48 5.17 -0.19
N ARG A 16 3.40 5.12 1.14
CA ARG A 16 3.80 3.95 1.92
C ARG A 16 2.58 3.07 2.18
N VAL A 17 2.74 1.78 1.91
CA VAL A 17 1.76 0.74 2.20
C VAL A 17 2.38 -0.31 3.08
N TYR A 18 1.55 -1.11 3.74
CA TYR A 18 2.02 -2.27 4.49
C TYR A 18 1.08 -3.45 4.38
N THR A 19 1.60 -4.65 4.62
CA THR A 19 0.79 -5.87 4.74
C THR A 19 1.23 -6.71 5.92
N PHE A 20 0.28 -7.38 6.57
CA PHE A 20 0.57 -8.41 7.56
C PHE A 20 0.58 -9.82 6.99
N ASN A 21 0.30 -10.00 5.69
CA ASN A 21 0.12 -11.31 5.07
C ASN A 21 1.37 -12.20 5.19
N PRO A 22 1.38 -13.18 6.10
CA PRO A 22 2.56 -14.01 6.36
C PRO A 22 2.72 -15.11 5.28
N HIS A 23 1.67 -15.36 4.50
CA HIS A 23 1.68 -16.34 3.41
C HIS A 23 2.29 -15.80 2.13
N ASN A 24 2.60 -14.52 2.09
CA ASN A 24 3.30 -13.95 0.98
C ASN A 24 4.71 -14.55 0.93
N ARG A 25 4.95 -15.43 -0.05
CA ARG A 25 6.23 -16.15 -0.22
C ARG A 25 7.45 -15.23 -0.28
N TYR A 26 7.22 -13.95 -0.58
CA TYR A 26 8.25 -12.94 -0.64
C TYR A 26 8.61 -12.32 0.70
N LEU A 27 7.75 -12.54 1.69
CA LEU A 27 7.72 -11.95 3.00
C LEU A 27 7.61 -13.09 4.04
N ARG A 28 8.45 -14.12 3.92
CA ARG A 28 8.33 -15.37 4.71
C ARG A 28 9.01 -15.33 6.09
N HIS A 29 9.68 -14.24 6.46
CA HIS A 29 10.66 -14.22 7.56
C HIS A 29 10.39 -13.21 8.70
N SER A 30 9.31 -12.46 8.65
CA SER A 30 8.88 -11.50 9.66
C SER A 30 7.53 -11.96 10.22
N THR A 31 7.59 -12.79 11.25
CA THR A 31 6.43 -13.18 12.04
C THR A 31 6.01 -12.01 12.91
N GLY A 32 4.74 -11.59 12.80
CA GLY A 32 4.13 -10.56 13.66
C GLY A 32 4.52 -9.10 13.37
N LYS A 33 5.31 -8.83 12.33
CA LYS A 33 5.65 -7.46 11.91
C LYS A 33 5.03 -7.13 10.55
N PRO A 34 4.53 -5.91 10.33
CA PRO A 34 4.05 -5.50 9.02
C PRO A 34 5.22 -5.35 8.05
N TYR A 35 5.01 -5.76 6.81
CA TYR A 35 5.94 -5.52 5.72
C TYR A 35 5.61 -4.23 5.03
N TRP A 36 6.56 -3.30 5.06
CA TRP A 36 6.41 -2.00 4.44
C TRP A 36 6.85 -2.03 2.99
N GLY A 37 6.11 -1.33 2.14
CA GLY A 37 6.47 -1.09 0.76
C GLY A 37 6.13 0.32 0.33
N THR A 38 6.74 0.74 -0.78
CA THR A 38 6.52 2.04 -1.40
C THR A 38 5.83 1.86 -2.74
N ILE A 39 4.83 2.68 -3.02
CA ILE A 39 4.12 2.69 -4.30
C ILE A 39 5.01 3.25 -5.40
N LYS A 40 5.01 2.54 -6.53
CA LYS A 40 5.56 3.00 -7.80
C LYS A 40 4.55 2.74 -8.92
N LYS A 41 3.95 3.80 -9.44
CA LYS A 41 3.03 3.80 -10.56
C LYS A 41 3.80 3.82 -11.87
N THR A 42 3.20 3.15 -12.84
CA THR A 42 3.55 3.18 -14.25
C THR A 42 2.26 3.40 -15.03
N PRO A 43 2.29 3.85 -16.29
CA PRO A 43 1.07 4.11 -17.06
C PRO A 43 0.08 2.94 -17.15
N LYS A 44 0.56 1.71 -16.95
CA LYS A 44 -0.25 0.47 -17.07
C LYS A 44 -0.43 -0.30 -15.76
N ASN A 45 0.32 0.00 -14.70
CA ASN A 45 0.31 -0.81 -13.48
C ASN A 45 0.72 0.02 -12.26
N THR A 46 0.15 -0.34 -11.11
CA THR A 46 0.62 0.11 -9.80
C THR A 46 1.46 -0.98 -9.17
N TRP A 47 2.69 -0.65 -8.81
CA TRP A 47 3.63 -1.57 -8.17
C TRP A 47 3.87 -1.17 -6.73
N VAL A 48 4.25 -2.16 -5.94
CA VAL A 48 4.73 -1.97 -4.58
C VAL A 48 6.14 -2.53 -4.51
N ILE A 49 7.07 -1.70 -4.01
CA ILE A 49 8.46 -2.05 -3.80
C ILE A 49 8.66 -2.25 -2.30
N PHE A 50 8.87 -3.50 -1.90
CA PHE A 50 9.13 -3.88 -0.52
C PHE A 50 10.63 -3.89 -0.26
N ASP A 51 11.04 -3.22 0.81
CA ASP A 51 12.37 -3.36 1.37
C ASP A 51 12.36 -4.62 2.25
N SER A 52 13.09 -5.65 1.83
CA SER A 52 13.28 -6.82 2.69
C SER A 52 14.31 -6.52 3.78
N ALA A 53 14.18 -7.22 4.91
CA ALA A 53 15.14 -7.13 6.02
C ALA A 53 16.59 -7.50 5.63
N ILE A 54 16.80 -8.15 4.48
CA ILE A 54 18.11 -8.60 3.98
C ILE A 54 18.65 -7.74 2.82
N GLY A 55 18.14 -6.51 2.64
CA GLY A 55 18.63 -5.56 1.64
C GLY A 55 18.19 -5.83 0.20
N PHE A 56 17.40 -6.88 -0.05
CA PHE A 56 16.79 -7.11 -1.36
C PHE A 56 15.50 -6.30 -1.51
N LYS A 57 15.38 -5.56 -2.62
CA LYS A 57 14.13 -4.88 -3.01
C LYS A 57 13.29 -5.84 -3.84
N LYS A 58 12.03 -6.03 -3.45
CA LYS A 58 11.08 -6.84 -4.23
C LYS A 58 9.95 -6.00 -4.77
N LYS A 59 9.62 -6.22 -6.04
CA LYS A 59 8.55 -5.53 -6.74
C LYS A 59 7.38 -6.48 -6.97
N ALA A 60 6.18 -6.09 -6.54
CA ALA A 60 4.94 -6.83 -6.77
C ALA A 60 3.86 -5.89 -7.34
N LYS A 61 2.96 -6.42 -8.17
CA LYS A 61 1.79 -5.65 -8.61
C LYS A 61 0.83 -5.47 -7.44
N PHE A 62 0.27 -4.29 -7.28
CA PHE A 62 -0.68 -4.01 -6.21
C PHE A 62 -1.91 -4.92 -6.27
N GLU A 63 -2.40 -5.22 -7.49
CA GLU A 63 -3.58 -6.06 -7.76
C GLU A 63 -3.37 -7.57 -7.54
N THR A 64 -2.17 -8.01 -7.18
CA THR A 64 -1.96 -9.44 -6.88
C THR A 64 -2.47 -9.78 -5.48
N TYR A 65 -2.61 -11.08 -5.15
CA TYR A 65 -2.96 -11.62 -3.82
C TYR A 65 -1.93 -11.30 -2.70
N PHE A 66 -1.35 -10.11 -2.77
CA PHE A 66 -0.32 -9.61 -1.90
C PHE A 66 -0.91 -9.11 -0.59
N PHE A 67 -2.01 -8.37 -0.66
CA PHE A 67 -2.73 -7.77 0.46
C PHE A 67 -3.93 -8.62 0.86
N THR A 68 -4.21 -8.69 2.16
CA THR A 68 -5.50 -9.17 2.66
C THR A 68 -6.55 -8.06 2.53
N ASN A 69 -7.84 -8.40 2.63
CA ASN A 69 -8.90 -7.38 2.68
C ASN A 69 -8.68 -6.40 3.85
N ASP A 70 -8.25 -6.90 5.01
CA ASP A 70 -7.94 -6.05 6.17
C ASP A 70 -6.79 -5.07 5.89
N ASP A 71 -5.77 -5.47 5.13
CA ASP A 71 -4.70 -4.57 4.72
C ASP A 71 -5.23 -3.46 3.80
N LEU A 72 -6.12 -3.81 2.87
CA LEU A 72 -6.75 -2.87 1.94
C LEU A 72 -7.66 -1.87 2.67
N ASP A 73 -8.43 -2.33 3.65
CA ASP A 73 -9.30 -1.47 4.46
C ASP A 73 -8.49 -0.50 5.32
N ARG A 74 -7.39 -0.96 5.92
CA ARG A 74 -6.47 -0.08 6.67
C ARG A 74 -5.82 0.98 5.77
N LEU A 75 -5.42 0.59 4.56
CA LEU A 75 -4.89 1.52 3.58
C LEU A 75 -5.95 2.54 3.15
N ARG A 76 -7.20 2.11 2.95
CA ARG A 76 -8.32 2.99 2.65
C ARG A 76 -8.53 4.02 3.74
N ALA A 77 -8.59 3.59 5.00
CA ALA A 77 -8.74 4.49 6.15
C ALA A 77 -7.60 5.51 6.25
N ALA A 78 -6.35 5.09 5.99
CA ALA A 78 -5.20 5.99 5.98
C ALA A 78 -5.29 7.04 4.86
N LEU A 79 -5.75 6.65 3.66
CA LEU A 79 -5.95 7.56 2.54
C LEU A 79 -7.08 8.55 2.78
N LEU A 80 -8.20 8.11 3.35
CA LEU A 80 -9.32 8.98 3.71
C LEU A 80 -8.88 10.03 4.74
N LYS A 81 -8.17 9.61 5.79
CA LYS A 81 -7.63 10.55 6.79
C LYS A 81 -6.66 11.58 6.17
N LYS A 82 -5.85 11.16 5.19
CA LYS A 82 -4.96 12.08 4.45
C LYS A 82 -5.76 13.09 3.62
N GLN A 83 -6.86 12.67 3.00
CA GLN A 83 -7.75 13.57 2.25
C GLN A 83 -8.43 14.59 3.18
N GLU A 84 -8.98 14.14 4.31
CA GLU A 84 -9.58 15.02 5.32
C GLU A 84 -8.62 16.11 5.80
N MET A 85 -7.34 15.77 6.01
CA MET A 85 -6.32 16.74 6.41
C MET A 85 -6.05 17.80 5.33
N LEU A 86 -5.99 17.40 4.06
CA LEU A 86 -5.76 18.32 2.95
C LEU A 86 -6.96 19.26 2.72
N GLU A 87 -8.18 18.77 2.92
CA GLU A 87 -9.40 19.58 2.82
C GLU A 87 -9.53 20.55 3.99
N GLY A 88 -9.16 20.13 5.20
CA GLY A 88 -9.14 20.99 6.40
C GLY A 88 -8.11 22.13 6.32
N GLU A 89 -6.97 21.91 5.67
CA GLU A 89 -5.96 22.96 5.44
C GLU A 89 -6.38 23.97 4.37
N SER A 90 -7.28 23.59 3.44
CA SER A 90 -7.78 24.47 2.37
C SER A 90 -8.94 25.37 2.80
N GLY A 91 -9.54 25.16 3.97
CA GLY A 91 -10.69 25.93 4.48
C GLY A 91 -10.33 27.16 5.33
N ASN A 92 -9.04 27.48 5.47
CA ASN A 92 -8.55 28.58 6.31
C ASN A 92 -7.80 29.62 5.45
N THR A 93 -8.55 30.36 4.64
CA THR A 93 -8.13 31.63 4.01
C THR A 93 -9.28 32.61 4.03
#